data_AF-A0A1M7YDN2-F1
#
_entry.id   AF-A0A1M7YDN2-F1
#
_cell.length_a   1.000
_cell.length_b   1.000
_cell.length_c   1.000
_cell.angle_alpha   90.00
_cell.angle_beta   90.00
_cell.angle_gamma   90.00
#
_symmetry.space_group_name_H-M   'P 1'
#
loop_
_entity.id
_entity.type
_entity.pdbx_description
1 polymer ?
#
loop_
_entity_poly.entity_id
_entity_poly.type
_entity_poly.pdbx_seq_one_letter_code
_entity_poly.pdbx_strand_id
1 'polypeptide(L)'
;MKNLLKQRPYFEGWYFKHQYKEEVLAFIPGINREKGSDITPFLQIIAGSRSFCLTFSPKECFIDRKACYIRLGKNVFTKEGIMIDITAEGLTLKGVLLYRSLHPIAYSIMGFFRYLPFMECKHEVISMSHRLSGNLTMNDRTLPFDKGIGYIEKDWGHSFPSSYLWLQCNDFSGDTCSVMLSVAHIPLWGTQFTGCICAIHYKGKEYRLATYLGVRILSATPSLIMLRQGDYFLRIRIKETSSPSSYDLNAPLKGKMDRIIKEAHLCEGNFLLSHKKQSIFNLKSSRISLESSKI
;
A
#
# COMPACT_ATOMS: atom_id res chain seq x y z
N MET A 1 14.96 -17.57 34.44
CA MET A 1 14.95 -18.00 33.02
C MET A 1 14.03 -17.09 32.19
N LYS A 2 14.58 -16.07 31.51
CA LYS A 2 13.99 -15.48 30.29
C LYS A 2 15.01 -15.67 29.18
N ASN A 3 15.20 -16.95 28.81
CA ASN A 3 16.14 -17.33 27.78
C ASN A 3 15.43 -17.21 26.43
N LEU A 4 15.47 -16.03 25.81
CA LEU A 4 14.87 -15.81 24.50
C LEU A 4 15.79 -14.87 23.71
N LEU A 5 16.52 -15.44 22.75
CA LEU A 5 17.16 -14.80 21.59
C LEU A 5 16.86 -13.29 21.49
N LYS A 6 17.88 -12.41 21.57
CA LYS A 6 17.76 -10.94 21.34
C LYS A 6 16.67 -10.67 20.30
N GLN A 7 15.54 -10.10 20.74
CA GLN A 7 14.32 -10.03 19.93
C GLN A 7 14.65 -9.43 18.56
N ARG A 8 14.30 -10.15 17.49
CA ARG A 8 14.64 -9.74 16.13
C ARG A 8 13.86 -8.47 15.75
N PRO A 9 14.45 -7.61 14.90
CA PRO A 9 13.72 -6.53 14.26
C PRO A 9 12.41 -6.99 13.65
N TYR A 10 11.38 -6.17 13.79
CA TYR A 10 10.06 -6.46 13.26
C TYR A 10 9.31 -5.17 12.91
N PHE A 11 8.47 -5.24 11.90
CA PHE A 11 7.43 -4.26 11.65
C PHE A 11 6.18 -4.96 11.12
N GLU A 12 5.03 -4.32 11.34
CA GLU A 12 3.74 -4.69 10.78
C GLU A 12 2.91 -3.43 10.64
N GLY A 13 2.36 -3.17 9.45
CA GLY A 13 1.57 -2.00 9.15
C GLY A 13 0.44 -2.33 8.17
N TRP A 14 -0.66 -1.59 8.28
CA TRP A 14 -1.78 -1.67 7.36
C TRP A 14 -1.95 -0.34 6.67
N TYR A 15 -1.89 -0.31 5.34
CA TYR A 15 -2.06 0.90 4.56
C TYR A 15 -3.53 1.02 4.14
N PHE A 16 -4.21 2.03 4.68
CA PHE A 16 -5.58 2.40 4.35
C PHE A 16 -5.58 3.69 3.53
N LYS A 17 -5.83 3.59 2.23
CA LYS A 17 -5.94 4.75 1.34
C LYS A 17 -7.39 5.09 1.08
N HIS A 18 -7.69 6.39 1.12
CA HIS A 18 -8.98 6.98 0.83
C HIS A 18 -8.81 8.03 -0.25
N GLN A 19 -9.68 7.99 -1.24
CA GLN A 19 -9.64 8.93 -2.34
C GLN A 19 -11.04 9.39 -2.73
N TYR A 20 -11.20 10.70 -2.87
CA TYR A 20 -12.37 11.29 -3.51
C TYR A 20 -11.93 12.49 -4.34
N LYS A 21 -12.08 12.39 -5.66
CA LYS A 21 -11.54 13.37 -6.61
C LYS A 21 -10.04 13.58 -6.36
N GLU A 22 -9.63 14.81 -6.01
CA GLU A 22 -8.25 15.22 -5.74
C GLU A 22 -7.85 15.00 -4.28
N GLU A 23 -8.80 14.76 -3.39
CA GLU A 23 -8.51 14.54 -1.98
C GLU A 23 -8.02 13.10 -1.78
N VAL A 24 -6.80 12.99 -1.26
CA VAL A 24 -6.17 11.72 -0.86
C VAL A 24 -5.81 11.79 0.61
N LEU A 25 -6.18 10.74 1.34
CA LEU A 25 -5.82 10.56 2.74
C LEU A 25 -5.44 9.11 2.97
N ALA A 26 -4.22 8.87 3.44
CA ALA A 26 -3.76 7.54 3.79
C ALA A 26 -3.43 7.46 5.29
N PHE A 27 -3.72 6.31 5.87
CA PHE A 27 -3.34 5.97 7.24
C PHE A 27 -2.55 4.67 7.24
N ILE A 28 -1.47 4.64 8.01
CA ILE A 28 -0.63 3.46 8.22
C ILE A 28 -0.52 3.20 9.71
N PRO A 29 -1.57 2.67 10.37
CA PRO A 29 -1.45 2.13 11.71
C PRO A 29 -0.54 0.90 11.71
N GLY A 30 0.34 0.80 12.70
CA GLY A 30 1.27 -0.31 12.78
C GLY A 30 2.03 -0.40 14.09
N ILE A 31 2.92 -1.38 14.12
CA ILE A 31 3.89 -1.58 15.18
C ILE A 31 5.27 -1.81 14.56
N ASN A 32 6.29 -1.29 15.21
CA ASN A 32 7.67 -1.61 14.88
C ASN A 32 8.44 -2.00 16.15
N ARG A 33 9.54 -2.71 15.97
CA ARG A 33 10.45 -3.11 17.03
C ARG A 33 11.87 -3.15 16.50
N GLU A 34 12.74 -2.37 17.10
CA GLU A 34 14.18 -2.45 16.87
C GLU A 34 14.79 -3.61 17.66
N LYS A 35 15.97 -4.06 17.23
CA LYS A 35 16.67 -5.16 17.90
C LYS A 35 16.95 -4.83 19.36
N GLY A 36 16.33 -5.59 20.29
CA GLY A 36 16.52 -5.39 21.73
C GLY A 36 15.69 -4.26 22.35
N SER A 37 14.76 -3.67 21.60
CA SER A 37 13.77 -2.69 22.10
C SER A 37 12.40 -3.34 22.30
N ASP A 38 11.53 -2.64 23.03
CA ASP A 38 10.11 -2.98 23.11
C ASP A 38 9.38 -2.61 21.81
N ILE A 39 8.16 -3.11 21.66
CA ILE A 39 7.31 -2.75 20.53
C ILE A 39 6.86 -1.29 20.67
N THR A 40 7.02 -0.53 19.61
CA THR A 40 6.52 0.84 19.47
C THR A 40 5.34 0.85 18.50
N PRO A 41 4.12 1.11 18.98
CA PRO A 41 2.98 1.39 18.12
C PRO A 41 3.11 2.77 17.48
N PHE A 42 2.72 2.87 16.21
CA PHE A 42 2.74 4.12 15.46
C PHE A 42 1.53 4.25 14.54
N LEU A 43 1.22 5.49 14.15
CA LEU A 43 0.29 5.83 13.08
C LEU A 43 0.97 6.82 12.15
N GLN A 44 1.21 6.42 10.90
CA GLN A 44 1.55 7.38 9.85
C GLN A 44 0.30 7.87 9.15
N ILE A 45 0.32 9.13 8.74
CA ILE A 45 -0.79 9.80 8.11
C ILE A 45 -0.24 10.58 6.92
N ILE A 46 -0.83 10.39 5.74
CA ILE A 46 -0.56 11.20 4.55
C ILE A 46 -1.81 12.02 4.29
N ALA A 47 -1.70 13.35 4.37
CA ALA A 47 -2.84 14.24 4.20
C ALA A 47 -2.45 15.51 3.42
N GLY A 48 -3.05 15.70 2.24
CA GLY A 48 -2.87 16.93 1.46
C GLY A 48 -1.46 17.04 0.87
N SER A 49 -0.56 17.79 1.49
CA SER A 49 0.87 17.92 1.13
C SER A 49 1.81 17.58 2.29
N ARG A 50 1.28 16.98 3.36
CA ARG A 50 2.00 16.73 4.62
C ARG A 50 1.92 15.25 4.99
N SER A 51 2.96 14.79 5.67
CA SER A 51 2.95 13.52 6.37
C SER A 51 3.16 13.74 7.87
N PHE A 52 2.56 12.87 8.67
CA PHE A 52 2.67 12.89 10.13
C PHE A 52 3.00 11.49 10.61
N CYS A 53 3.79 11.40 11.68
CA CYS A 53 4.09 10.14 12.34
C CYS A 53 3.84 10.30 13.84
N LEU A 54 2.79 9.65 14.33
CA LEU A 54 2.42 9.66 15.74
C LEU A 54 2.86 8.35 16.38
N THR A 55 3.39 8.42 17.60
CA THR A 55 3.71 7.24 18.41
C THR A 55 2.72 7.12 19.57
N PHE A 56 2.46 5.89 20.00
CA PHE A 56 1.52 5.62 21.09
C PHE A 56 2.19 4.74 22.14
N SER A 57 1.71 4.79 23.38
CA SER A 57 2.18 3.83 24.37
C SER A 57 1.69 2.41 24.03
N PRO A 58 2.40 1.35 24.41
CA PRO A 58 1.95 -0.03 24.20
C PRO A 58 0.57 -0.34 24.79
N LYS A 59 0.15 0.38 25.85
CA LYS A 59 -1.17 0.21 26.49
C LYS A 59 -2.32 0.74 25.64
N GLU A 60 -2.04 1.68 24.75
CA GLU A 60 -3.01 2.27 23.83
C GLU A 60 -3.17 1.48 22.54
N CYS A 61 -2.33 0.46 22.33
CA CYS A 61 -2.33 -0.37 21.15
C CYS A 61 -3.07 -1.70 21.40
N PHE A 62 -3.95 -2.04 20.47
CA PHE A 62 -4.55 -3.36 20.39
C PHE A 62 -4.66 -3.78 18.93
N ILE A 63 -4.19 -5.00 18.60
CA ILE A 63 -4.18 -5.53 17.24
C ILE A 63 -4.75 -6.95 17.26
N ASP A 64 -5.88 -7.14 16.56
CA ASP A 64 -6.37 -8.45 16.13
C ASP A 64 -6.11 -8.62 14.63
N ARG A 65 -5.10 -9.43 14.32
CA ARG A 65 -4.67 -9.70 12.94
C ARG A 65 -5.71 -10.47 12.13
N LYS A 66 -6.50 -11.34 12.76
CA LYS A 66 -7.50 -12.17 12.07
C LYS A 66 -8.71 -11.33 11.69
N ALA A 67 -9.13 -10.46 12.60
CA ALA A 67 -10.24 -9.54 12.35
C ALA A 67 -9.83 -8.34 11.47
N CYS A 68 -8.53 -8.11 11.27
CA CYS A 68 -7.99 -6.85 10.76
C CYS A 68 -8.50 -5.66 11.60
N TYR A 69 -8.36 -5.75 12.92
CA TYR A 69 -8.78 -4.72 13.86
C TYR A 69 -7.55 -4.12 14.54
N ILE A 70 -7.33 -2.82 14.35
CA ILE A 70 -6.21 -2.09 14.93
C ILE A 70 -6.77 -0.89 15.70
N ARG A 71 -6.43 -0.77 16.98
CA ARG A 71 -6.76 0.39 17.81
C ARG A 71 -5.48 1.03 18.31
N LEU A 72 -5.37 2.35 18.13
CA LEU A 72 -4.27 3.20 18.59
C LEU A 72 -4.86 4.41 19.32
N GLY A 73 -4.86 4.34 20.64
CA GLY A 73 -5.56 5.32 21.49
C GLY A 73 -7.06 5.29 21.20
N LYS A 74 -7.59 6.41 20.71
CA LYS A 74 -8.99 6.60 20.30
C LYS A 74 -9.27 6.25 18.83
N ASN A 75 -8.23 5.94 18.06
CA ASN A 75 -8.35 5.63 16.63
C ASN A 75 -8.59 4.14 16.44
N VAL A 76 -9.50 3.79 15.54
CA VAL A 76 -9.85 2.40 15.21
C VAL A 76 -9.80 2.22 13.71
N PHE A 77 -9.16 1.14 13.26
CA PHE A 77 -9.02 0.75 11.87
C PHE A 77 -9.49 -0.68 11.67
N THR A 78 -10.41 -0.88 10.74
CA THR A 78 -11.01 -2.18 10.42
C THR A 78 -11.17 -2.35 8.92
N LYS A 79 -11.41 -3.59 8.46
CA LYS A 79 -11.80 -3.81 7.06
C LYS A 79 -13.19 -3.23 6.74
N GLU A 80 -14.01 -2.91 7.74
CA GLU A 80 -15.33 -2.31 7.58
C GLU A 80 -15.34 -0.78 7.66
N GLY A 81 -14.23 -0.15 8.03
CA GLY A 81 -14.16 1.30 8.19
C GLY A 81 -13.12 1.77 9.21
N ILE A 82 -13.06 3.09 9.37
CA ILE A 82 -12.17 3.77 10.32
C ILE A 82 -12.95 4.75 11.20
N MET A 83 -12.47 4.91 12.42
CA MET A 83 -12.85 5.97 13.35
C MET A 83 -11.59 6.69 13.78
N ILE A 84 -11.54 8.00 13.55
CA ILE A 84 -10.37 8.84 13.78
C ILE A 84 -10.72 9.92 14.81
N ASP A 85 -9.84 10.09 15.79
CA ASP A 85 -9.86 11.17 16.78
C ASP A 85 -8.41 11.50 17.15
N ILE A 86 -7.83 12.43 16.41
CA ILE A 86 -6.42 12.83 16.48
C ILE A 86 -6.34 14.32 16.78
N THR A 87 -5.52 14.66 17.77
CA THR A 87 -5.10 16.03 18.07
C THR A 87 -3.61 16.00 18.31
N ALA A 88 -2.85 16.57 17.38
CA ALA A 88 -1.40 16.68 17.40
C ALA A 88 -0.98 18.06 16.89
N GLU A 89 0.28 18.42 17.07
CA GLU A 89 0.81 19.68 16.57
C GLU A 89 0.63 19.78 15.04
N GLY A 90 -0.09 20.81 14.58
CA GLY A 90 -0.36 21.04 13.17
C GLY A 90 -1.38 20.11 12.51
N LEU A 91 -2.03 19.22 13.28
CA LEU A 91 -3.05 18.29 12.79
C LEU A 91 -4.15 18.02 13.83
N THR A 92 -5.37 18.46 13.52
CA THR A 92 -6.61 17.90 14.08
C THR A 92 -7.31 17.08 13.01
N LEU A 93 -7.73 15.87 13.35
CA LEU A 93 -8.45 15.00 12.43
C LEU A 93 -9.48 14.18 13.18
N LYS A 94 -10.75 14.27 12.78
CA LYS A 94 -11.84 13.58 13.47
C LYS A 94 -12.92 13.11 12.51
N GLY A 95 -13.49 11.94 12.75
CA GLY A 95 -14.67 11.46 12.04
C GLY A 95 -14.68 9.96 11.84
N VAL A 96 -15.62 9.48 11.03
CA VAL A 96 -15.85 8.07 10.75
C VAL A 96 -16.04 7.87 9.26
N LEU A 97 -15.34 6.89 8.70
CA LEU A 97 -15.60 6.40 7.34
C LEU A 97 -16.00 4.93 7.41
N LEU A 98 -17.09 4.59 6.73
CA LEU A 98 -17.55 3.22 6.56
C LEU A 98 -17.16 2.72 5.17
N TYR A 99 -16.71 1.47 5.12
CA TYR A 99 -16.33 0.79 3.89
C TYR A 99 -17.44 -0.15 3.44
N ARG A 100 -17.76 -0.11 2.16
CA ARG A 100 -18.78 -0.97 1.53
C ARG A 100 -18.20 -1.67 0.32
N SER A 101 -18.64 -2.90 0.09
CA SER A 101 -18.25 -3.71 -1.08
C SER A 101 -16.73 -3.85 -1.20
N LEU A 102 -16.11 -4.52 -0.24
CA LEU A 102 -14.69 -4.91 -0.33
C LEU A 102 -14.48 -5.85 -1.53
N HIS A 103 -13.44 -5.59 -2.31
CA HIS A 103 -13.03 -6.46 -3.43
C HIS A 103 -11.66 -7.08 -3.10
N PRO A 104 -11.60 -8.17 -2.32
CA PRO A 104 -10.36 -8.89 -2.06
C PRO A 104 -9.90 -9.62 -3.32
N ILE A 105 -8.61 -9.91 -3.40
CA ILE A 105 -8.06 -10.79 -4.43
C ILE A 105 -8.37 -12.27 -4.14
N ALA A 106 -8.44 -13.10 -5.17
CA ALA A 106 -8.86 -14.50 -5.05
C ALA A 106 -7.98 -15.34 -4.12
N TYR A 107 -6.69 -15.01 -4.03
CA TYR A 107 -5.72 -15.62 -3.11
C TYR A 107 -4.52 -14.69 -2.88
N SER A 108 -3.72 -15.01 -1.85
CA SER A 108 -2.49 -14.29 -1.46
C SER A 108 -1.72 -13.72 -2.66
N ILE A 109 -1.44 -12.41 -2.63
CA ILE A 109 -0.70 -11.73 -3.70
C ILE A 109 0.68 -12.35 -3.93
N MET A 110 1.30 -12.84 -2.85
CA MET A 110 2.60 -13.52 -2.85
C MET A 110 2.56 -14.98 -3.34
N GLY A 111 1.40 -15.56 -3.62
CA GLY A 111 1.31 -16.98 -4.00
C GLY A 111 1.98 -17.88 -2.96
N PHE A 112 2.82 -18.82 -3.41
CA PHE A 112 3.58 -19.70 -2.51
C PHE A 112 4.72 -18.98 -1.76
N PHE A 113 5.17 -17.80 -2.20
CA PHE A 113 6.21 -17.03 -1.51
C PHE A 113 5.83 -16.63 -0.10
N ARG A 114 4.52 -16.60 0.23
CA ARG A 114 4.06 -16.36 1.61
C ARG A 114 4.63 -17.38 2.62
N TYR A 115 4.95 -18.59 2.16
CA TYR A 115 5.46 -19.69 2.98
C TYR A 115 6.99 -19.72 3.03
N LEU A 116 7.68 -18.94 2.18
CA LEU A 116 9.14 -18.89 2.20
C LEU A 116 9.62 -18.23 3.50
N PRO A 117 10.54 -18.87 4.24
CA PRO A 117 11.20 -18.25 5.37
C PRO A 117 12.15 -17.15 4.88
N PHE A 118 12.49 -16.21 5.76
CA PHE A 118 13.49 -15.15 5.54
C PHE A 118 13.15 -14.05 4.51
N MET A 119 11.93 -14.00 3.99
CA MET A 119 11.47 -12.83 3.23
C MET A 119 11.57 -11.56 4.09
N GLU A 120 12.16 -10.50 3.53
CA GLU A 120 12.35 -9.23 4.24
C GLU A 120 11.02 -8.57 4.59
N CYS A 121 10.11 -8.60 3.62
CA CYS A 121 8.74 -8.12 3.71
C CYS A 121 7.77 -9.15 3.12
N LYS A 122 6.60 -9.30 3.76
CA LYS A 122 5.45 -10.02 3.26
C LYS A 122 4.31 -9.05 3.03
N HIS A 123 3.53 -9.32 1.99
CA HIS A 123 2.46 -8.46 1.50
C HIS A 123 1.14 -9.20 1.46
N GLU A 124 0.07 -8.51 1.83
CA GLU A 124 -1.31 -8.97 1.73
C GLU A 124 -2.19 -7.83 1.22
N VAL A 125 -2.98 -8.09 0.18
CA VAL A 125 -3.99 -7.15 -0.31
C VAL A 125 -5.33 -7.54 0.32
N ILE A 126 -5.86 -6.67 1.18
CA ILE A 126 -7.14 -6.90 1.86
C ILE A 126 -8.29 -6.44 0.96
N SER A 127 -8.12 -5.35 0.23
CA SER A 127 -9.12 -4.84 -0.71
C SER A 127 -8.49 -4.04 -1.84
N MET A 128 -8.72 -4.47 -3.08
CA MET A 128 -8.33 -3.74 -4.30
C MET A 128 -9.16 -2.45 -4.50
N SER A 129 -10.43 -2.48 -4.10
CA SER A 129 -11.33 -1.34 -4.15
C SER A 129 -12.52 -1.55 -3.20
N HIS A 130 -12.97 -0.48 -2.56
CA HIS A 130 -14.21 -0.44 -1.80
C HIS A 130 -14.79 0.98 -1.82
N ARG A 131 -16.11 1.11 -1.61
CA ARG A 131 -16.79 2.40 -1.54
C ARG A 131 -16.68 2.98 -0.14
N LEU A 132 -16.49 4.29 -0.09
CA LEU A 132 -16.44 5.07 1.15
C LEU A 132 -17.78 5.76 1.40
N SER A 133 -18.16 5.84 2.67
CA SER A 133 -19.29 6.65 3.13
C SER A 133 -18.98 7.32 4.46
N GLY A 134 -19.31 8.61 4.57
CA GLY A 134 -18.95 9.46 5.70
C GLY A 134 -17.92 10.52 5.34
N ASN A 135 -17.53 11.30 6.33
CA ASN A 135 -16.63 12.44 6.17
C ASN A 135 -15.63 12.48 7.33
N LEU A 136 -14.50 13.15 7.10
CA LEU A 136 -13.53 13.49 8.14
C LEU A 136 -13.38 15.00 8.20
N THR A 137 -13.17 15.55 9.39
CA THR A 137 -12.85 16.97 9.59
C THR A 137 -11.38 17.08 9.92
N MET A 138 -10.62 17.77 9.08
CA MET A 138 -9.19 18.01 9.21
C MET A 138 -8.91 19.51 9.37
N ASN A 139 -8.34 19.95 10.50
CA ASN A 139 -8.05 21.37 10.76
C ASN A 139 -9.26 22.26 10.40
N ASP A 140 -10.43 21.91 10.94
CA ASP A 140 -11.73 22.57 10.70
C ASP A 140 -12.28 22.49 9.26
N ARG A 141 -11.55 21.88 8.31
CA ARG A 141 -12.00 21.60 6.94
C ARG A 141 -12.64 20.22 6.84
N THR A 142 -13.86 20.13 6.33
CA THR A 142 -14.50 18.84 6.04
C THR A 142 -13.94 18.25 4.74
N LEU A 143 -13.44 17.03 4.82
CA LEU A 143 -13.02 16.19 3.71
C LEU A 143 -14.19 15.28 3.30
N PRO A 144 -14.77 15.48 2.11
CA PRO A 144 -15.96 14.76 1.68
C PRO A 144 -15.58 13.41 1.06
N PHE A 145 -15.46 12.37 1.87
CA PHE A 145 -15.15 11.03 1.36
C PHE A 145 -16.40 10.21 0.98
N ASP A 146 -17.60 10.78 1.13
CA ASP A 146 -18.81 10.12 0.66
C ASP A 146 -18.75 9.86 -0.85
N LYS A 147 -19.02 8.61 -1.24
CA LYS A 147 -18.86 8.11 -2.63
C LYS A 147 -17.41 8.07 -3.12
N GLY A 148 -16.44 8.23 -2.22
CA GLY A 148 -15.03 7.97 -2.50
C GLY A 148 -14.75 6.48 -2.69
N ILE A 149 -13.50 6.20 -3.05
CA ILE A 149 -12.96 4.87 -3.27
C ILE A 149 -11.78 4.67 -2.32
N GLY A 150 -11.67 3.48 -1.72
CA GLY A 150 -10.54 3.14 -0.87
C GLY A 150 -9.80 1.88 -1.30
N TYR A 151 -8.62 1.69 -0.71
CA TYR A 151 -7.71 0.57 -0.91
C TYR A 151 -7.10 0.15 0.44
N ILE A 152 -6.90 -1.16 0.64
CA ILE A 152 -6.32 -1.69 1.88
C ILE A 152 -5.28 -2.77 1.56
N GLU A 153 -4.07 -2.58 2.06
CA GLU A 153 -3.03 -3.61 2.07
C GLU A 153 -2.34 -3.69 3.44
N LYS A 154 -1.57 -4.76 3.64
CA LYS A 154 -0.84 -5.03 4.87
C LYS A 154 0.54 -5.54 4.54
N ASP A 155 1.52 -4.95 5.21
CA ASP A 155 2.92 -5.29 5.09
C ASP A 155 3.52 -5.67 6.44
N TRP A 156 4.33 -6.72 6.48
CA TRP A 156 5.04 -7.11 7.70
C TRP A 156 6.33 -7.85 7.43
N GLY A 157 7.28 -7.74 8.34
CA GLY A 157 8.59 -8.32 8.14
C GLY A 157 9.62 -7.71 9.07
N HIS A 158 10.85 -7.56 8.60
CA HIS A 158 11.94 -6.95 9.38
C HIS A 158 12.57 -5.74 8.69
N SER A 159 12.47 -5.64 7.37
CA SER A 159 12.92 -4.48 6.57
C SER A 159 12.10 -4.39 5.29
N PHE A 160 11.98 -3.19 4.74
CA PHE A 160 11.59 -3.03 3.34
C PHE A 160 12.76 -3.36 2.40
N PRO A 161 12.50 -3.83 1.17
CA PRO A 161 13.55 -4.08 0.17
C PRO A 161 14.42 -2.86 -0.10
N SER A 162 15.68 -3.09 -0.48
CA SER A 162 16.64 -2.00 -0.76
C SER A 162 16.21 -1.13 -1.95
N SER A 163 15.63 -1.76 -2.97
CA SER A 163 15.04 -1.12 -4.15
C SER A 163 13.69 -1.76 -4.46
N TYR A 164 12.69 -0.91 -4.71
CA TYR A 164 11.38 -1.34 -5.15
C TYR A 164 10.61 -0.21 -5.83
N LEU A 165 9.61 -0.62 -6.59
CA LEU A 165 8.58 0.19 -7.19
C LEU A 165 7.24 -0.40 -6.78
N TRP A 166 6.39 0.39 -6.14
CA TRP A 166 5.02 0.05 -5.83
C TRP A 166 4.08 1.00 -6.56
N LEU A 167 2.98 0.46 -7.08
CA LEU A 167 1.97 1.21 -7.80
C LEU A 167 0.59 0.71 -7.41
N GLN A 168 -0.31 1.66 -7.14
CA GLN A 168 -1.72 1.38 -6.90
C GLN A 168 -2.59 2.38 -7.67
N CYS A 169 -3.64 1.88 -8.30
CA CYS A 169 -4.65 2.71 -8.95
C CYS A 169 -5.98 1.97 -9.01
N ASN A 170 -7.06 2.60 -8.55
CA ASN A 170 -8.42 2.04 -8.59
C ASN A 170 -9.49 3.05 -9.03
N ASP A 171 -9.05 4.14 -9.63
CA ASP A 171 -9.91 5.18 -10.21
C ASP A 171 -9.44 5.44 -11.65
N PHE A 172 -10.22 4.99 -12.62
CA PHE A 172 -9.91 5.05 -14.04
C PHE A 172 -11.01 5.77 -14.81
N SER A 173 -10.63 6.51 -15.85
CA SER A 173 -11.57 7.11 -16.76
C SER A 173 -12.23 6.04 -17.63
N GLY A 174 -13.57 6.00 -17.60
CA GLY A 174 -14.40 5.23 -18.52
C GLY A 174 -14.81 3.83 -18.06
N ASP A 175 -14.08 3.20 -17.13
CA ASP A 175 -14.41 1.84 -16.68
C ASP A 175 -13.93 1.55 -15.25
N THR A 176 -14.51 0.51 -14.63
CA THR A 176 -14.12 0.06 -13.29
C THR A 176 -12.94 -0.89 -13.40
N CYS A 177 -11.78 -0.43 -12.93
CA CYS A 177 -10.55 -1.21 -12.88
C CYS A 177 -9.81 -0.94 -11.57
N SER A 178 -9.05 -1.90 -11.08
CA SER A 178 -8.15 -1.73 -9.95
C SER A 178 -6.86 -2.50 -10.21
N VAL A 179 -5.73 -1.83 -10.01
CA VAL A 179 -4.39 -2.35 -10.27
C VAL A 179 -3.55 -2.13 -9.01
N MET A 180 -2.91 -3.21 -8.57
CA MET A 180 -1.83 -3.20 -7.58
C MET A 180 -0.63 -3.86 -8.26
N LEU A 181 0.53 -3.23 -8.16
CA LEU A 181 1.77 -3.74 -8.69
C LEU A 181 2.91 -3.42 -7.75
N SER A 182 3.75 -4.41 -7.47
CA SER A 182 5.04 -4.21 -6.81
C SER A 182 6.13 -4.97 -7.55
N VAL A 183 7.24 -4.27 -7.81
CA VAL A 183 8.48 -4.83 -8.34
C VAL A 183 9.56 -4.52 -7.32
N ALA A 184 10.19 -5.55 -6.75
CA ALA A 184 11.15 -5.39 -5.66
C ALA A 184 12.38 -6.26 -5.87
N HIS A 185 13.54 -5.75 -5.49
CA HIS A 185 14.78 -6.50 -5.48
C HIS A 185 14.92 -7.25 -4.14
N ILE A 186 14.87 -8.58 -4.19
CA ILE A 186 14.75 -9.44 -3.00
C ILE A 186 16.02 -10.29 -2.84
N PRO A 187 16.68 -10.27 -1.66
CA PRO A 187 17.75 -11.20 -1.36
C PRO A 187 17.18 -12.60 -1.06
N LEU A 188 17.74 -13.64 -1.68
CA LEU A 188 17.36 -15.02 -1.43
C LEU A 188 18.60 -15.92 -1.38
N TRP A 189 18.91 -16.46 -0.19
CA TRP A 189 19.96 -17.47 0.07
C TRP A 189 21.32 -17.17 -0.59
N GLY A 190 21.83 -15.95 -0.42
CA GLY A 190 23.12 -15.54 -0.98
C GLY A 190 23.08 -15.12 -2.46
N THR A 191 21.92 -15.24 -3.10
CA THR A 191 21.62 -14.67 -4.42
C THR A 191 20.60 -13.54 -4.28
N GLN A 192 20.30 -12.87 -5.39
CA GLN A 192 19.31 -11.80 -5.45
C GLN A 192 18.45 -11.99 -6.69
N PHE A 193 17.16 -11.67 -6.60
CA PHE A 193 16.27 -11.65 -7.76
C PHE A 193 15.30 -10.48 -7.69
N THR A 194 14.90 -9.98 -8.87
CA THR A 194 13.84 -8.99 -8.97
C THR A 194 12.48 -9.69 -9.04
N GLY A 195 11.73 -9.62 -7.96
CA GLY A 195 10.37 -10.12 -7.87
C GLY A 195 9.36 -9.13 -8.45
N CYS A 196 8.28 -9.65 -8.99
CA CYS A 196 7.11 -8.90 -9.42
C CYS A 196 5.84 -9.59 -8.92
N ILE A 197 4.94 -8.80 -8.35
CA ILE A 197 3.57 -9.17 -8.05
C ILE A 197 2.65 -8.10 -8.62
N CYS A 198 1.65 -8.50 -9.39
CA CYS A 198 0.65 -7.60 -9.93
C CYS A 198 -0.71 -8.29 -9.95
N ALA A 199 -1.71 -7.61 -9.39
CA ALA A 199 -3.11 -8.00 -9.46
C ALA A 199 -3.91 -6.90 -10.15
N ILE A 200 -4.81 -7.31 -11.02
CA ILE A 200 -5.71 -6.43 -11.76
C ILE A 200 -7.13 -6.97 -11.64
N HIS A 201 -8.06 -6.16 -11.15
CA HIS A 201 -9.49 -6.42 -11.23
C HIS A 201 -10.07 -5.57 -12.34
N TYR A 202 -10.65 -6.19 -13.37
CA TYR A 202 -11.31 -5.50 -14.47
C TYR A 202 -12.56 -6.27 -14.88
N LYS A 203 -13.72 -5.58 -14.87
CA LYS A 203 -15.03 -6.16 -15.20
C LYS A 203 -15.35 -7.49 -14.50
N GLY A 204 -15.09 -7.55 -13.20
CA GLY A 204 -15.35 -8.75 -12.39
C GLY A 204 -14.36 -9.90 -12.61
N LYS A 205 -13.33 -9.72 -13.45
CA LYS A 205 -12.27 -10.70 -13.65
C LYS A 205 -10.97 -10.25 -13.01
N GLU A 206 -10.31 -11.17 -12.34
CA GLU A 206 -8.95 -11.00 -11.84
C GLU A 206 -7.92 -11.46 -12.88
N TYR A 207 -6.92 -10.63 -13.13
CA TYR A 207 -5.71 -10.96 -13.88
C TYR A 207 -4.52 -10.83 -12.95
N ARG A 208 -3.55 -11.74 -13.10
CA ARG A 208 -2.39 -11.79 -12.23
C ARG A 208 -1.12 -12.02 -13.01
N LEU A 209 -0.15 -11.14 -12.79
CA LEU A 209 1.18 -11.23 -13.36
C LEU A 209 2.16 -11.29 -12.19
N ALA A 210 2.79 -12.44 -11.99
CA ALA A 210 3.65 -12.64 -10.83
C ALA A 210 4.86 -13.53 -11.14
N THR A 211 5.97 -13.32 -10.43
CA THR A 211 7.21 -14.10 -10.63
C THR A 211 6.96 -15.59 -10.45
N TYR A 212 6.17 -15.99 -9.45
CA TYR A 212 5.79 -17.39 -9.24
C TYR A 212 4.84 -17.97 -10.30
N LEU A 213 4.34 -17.14 -11.23
CA LEU A 213 3.55 -17.54 -12.40
C LEU A 213 4.34 -17.35 -13.71
N GLY A 214 5.65 -17.07 -13.63
CA GLY A 214 6.52 -16.92 -14.79
C GLY A 214 6.46 -15.55 -15.49
N VAL A 215 6.06 -14.48 -14.79
CA VAL A 215 6.17 -13.13 -15.35
C VAL A 215 7.62 -12.77 -15.62
N ARG A 216 7.86 -12.11 -16.75
CA ARG A 216 9.11 -11.46 -17.12
C ARG A 216 8.92 -9.95 -17.05
N ILE A 217 9.82 -9.29 -16.33
CA ILE A 217 9.90 -7.83 -16.24
C ILE A 217 10.73 -7.36 -17.44
N LEU A 218 10.10 -6.66 -18.38
CA LEU A 218 10.78 -6.10 -19.55
C LEU A 218 11.30 -4.69 -19.26
N SER A 219 10.59 -3.94 -18.43
CA SER A 219 10.99 -2.63 -17.92
C SER A 219 10.23 -2.36 -16.62
N ALA A 220 10.90 -1.72 -15.65
CA ALA A 220 10.29 -1.28 -14.39
C ALA A 220 10.99 -0.01 -13.94
N THR A 221 10.51 1.13 -14.43
CA THR A 221 10.95 2.47 -14.04
C THR A 221 9.74 3.28 -13.56
N PRO A 222 9.95 4.39 -12.83
CA PRO A 222 8.85 5.27 -12.41
C PRO A 222 7.97 5.80 -13.56
N SER A 223 8.48 5.87 -14.79
CA SER A 223 7.75 6.35 -15.97
C SER A 223 7.20 5.22 -16.87
N LEU A 224 7.79 4.02 -16.81
CA LEU A 224 7.41 2.91 -17.66
C LEU A 224 7.55 1.55 -16.97
N ILE A 225 6.46 0.79 -16.97
CA ILE A 225 6.43 -0.59 -16.51
C ILE A 225 5.91 -1.47 -17.64
N MET A 226 6.65 -2.52 -17.97
CA MET A 226 6.30 -3.49 -19.00
C MET A 226 6.51 -4.90 -18.47
N LEU A 227 5.42 -5.68 -18.40
CA LEU A 227 5.42 -7.05 -17.93
C LEU A 227 4.90 -7.99 -19.01
N ARG A 228 5.47 -9.20 -19.08
CA ARG A 228 4.99 -10.27 -19.97
C ARG A 228 4.85 -11.58 -19.22
N GLN A 229 3.70 -12.24 -19.31
CA GLN A 229 3.48 -13.58 -18.73
C GLN A 229 2.75 -14.45 -19.77
N GLY A 230 3.48 -15.34 -20.43
CA GLY A 230 2.96 -16.07 -21.59
C GLY A 230 2.48 -15.11 -22.69
N ASP A 231 1.20 -15.23 -23.04
CA ASP A 231 0.50 -14.39 -24.03
C ASP A 231 -0.03 -13.06 -23.47
N TYR A 232 0.05 -12.86 -22.15
CA TYR A 232 -0.32 -11.60 -21.52
C TYR A 232 0.81 -10.58 -21.60
N PHE A 233 0.44 -9.34 -21.89
CA PHE A 233 1.34 -8.19 -21.88
C PHE A 233 0.67 -7.02 -21.18
N LEU A 234 1.34 -6.48 -20.15
CA LEU A 234 0.92 -5.28 -19.44
C LEU A 234 1.92 -4.17 -19.72
N ARG A 235 1.42 -2.99 -20.08
CA ARG A 235 2.21 -1.76 -20.20
C ARG A 235 1.54 -0.64 -19.41
N ILE A 236 2.30 -0.03 -18.52
CA ILE A 236 1.90 1.16 -17.77
C ILE A 236 2.88 2.27 -18.15
N ARG A 237 2.35 3.39 -18.64
CA ARG A 237 3.12 4.62 -18.89
C ARG A 237 2.62 5.69 -17.95
N ILE A 238 3.53 6.25 -17.16
CA ILE A 238 3.24 7.33 -16.21
C ILE A 238 3.89 8.59 -16.78
N LYS A 239 3.12 9.67 -16.84
CA LYS A 239 3.63 10.97 -17.30
C LYS A 239 4.57 11.52 -16.23
N GLU A 240 5.76 11.95 -16.66
CA GLU A 240 6.62 12.78 -15.83
C GLU A 240 5.87 14.07 -15.51
N THR A 241 5.59 14.27 -14.23
CA THR A 241 4.95 15.48 -13.73
C THR A 241 6.04 16.30 -13.04
N SER A 242 6.08 17.60 -13.27
CA SER A 242 7.04 18.52 -12.66
C SER A 242 6.78 18.77 -11.17
N SER A 243 5.61 18.37 -10.66
CA SER A 243 5.22 18.47 -9.24
C SER A 243 4.16 17.42 -8.87
N PRO A 244 4.49 16.12 -8.83
CA PRO A 244 3.63 15.19 -8.13
C PRO A 244 3.60 15.60 -6.65
N SER A 245 2.45 15.51 -5.99
CA SER A 245 2.40 15.61 -4.54
C SER A 245 3.18 14.43 -3.98
N SER A 246 4.43 14.69 -3.61
CA SER A 246 5.38 13.70 -3.12
C SER A 246 5.47 13.84 -1.60
N TYR A 247 5.25 12.73 -0.90
CA TYR A 247 5.16 12.68 0.55
C TYR A 247 6.32 11.87 1.11
N ASP A 248 6.94 12.40 2.16
CA ASP A 248 7.97 11.69 2.89
C ASP A 248 7.30 10.71 3.86
N LEU A 249 7.43 9.42 3.58
CA LEU A 249 7.02 8.32 4.43
C LEU A 249 8.22 7.74 5.16
N ASN A 250 8.04 7.42 6.44
CA ASN A 250 9.06 6.67 7.17
C ASN A 250 8.88 5.18 6.86
N ALA A 251 9.91 4.53 6.34
CA ALA A 251 9.94 3.11 6.05
C ALA A 251 10.92 2.37 6.98
N PRO A 252 10.61 1.12 7.35
CA PRO A 252 11.40 0.37 8.30
C PRO A 252 12.72 -0.10 7.68
N LEU A 253 13.83 0.24 8.32
CA LEU A 253 15.15 -0.35 8.12
C LEU A 253 15.54 -1.08 9.41
N LYS A 254 15.54 -2.43 9.39
CA LYS A 254 15.78 -3.25 10.59
C LYS A 254 14.85 -2.86 11.75
N GLY A 255 13.57 -2.69 11.45
CA GLY A 255 12.52 -2.36 12.44
C GLY A 255 12.53 -0.90 12.92
N LYS A 256 13.49 -0.08 12.49
CA LYS A 256 13.52 1.36 12.79
C LYS A 256 12.93 2.17 11.64
N MET A 257 12.03 3.11 11.94
CA MET A 257 11.34 3.95 10.95
C MET A 257 12.20 5.15 10.52
N ASP A 258 13.43 4.89 10.05
CA ASP A 258 14.45 5.93 9.78
C ASP A 258 14.59 6.28 8.28
N ARG A 259 14.12 5.42 7.37
CA ARG A 259 14.30 5.63 5.93
C ARG A 259 13.16 6.48 5.40
N ILE A 260 13.46 7.62 4.81
CA ILE A 260 12.44 8.42 4.11
C ILE A 260 12.25 7.86 2.70
N ILE A 261 10.99 7.62 2.33
CA ILE A 261 10.56 7.16 1.01
C ILE A 261 9.55 8.16 0.46
N LYS A 262 9.58 8.37 -0.85
CA LYS A 262 8.70 9.29 -1.54
C LYS A 262 7.54 8.54 -2.17
N GLU A 263 6.36 8.68 -1.59
CA GLU A 263 5.11 8.29 -2.23
C GLU A 263 4.60 9.48 -3.04
N ALA A 264 4.27 9.27 -4.32
CA ALA A 264 3.62 10.23 -5.17
C ALA A 264 2.15 9.84 -5.35
N HIS A 265 1.23 10.77 -5.10
CA HIS A 265 -0.18 10.60 -5.44
C HIS A 265 -0.55 11.45 -6.66
N LEU A 266 -1.71 11.14 -7.25
CA LEU A 266 -2.30 11.88 -8.36
C LEU A 266 -1.44 11.89 -9.63
N CYS A 267 -0.64 10.85 -9.85
CA CYS A 267 0.11 10.74 -11.09
C CYS A 267 -0.83 10.39 -12.25
N GLU A 268 -0.54 10.95 -13.42
CA GLU A 268 -1.26 10.65 -14.65
C GLU A 268 -0.60 9.53 -15.44
N GLY A 269 -1.40 8.64 -16.02
CA GLY A 269 -0.86 7.57 -16.82
C GLY A 269 -1.89 6.77 -17.60
N ASN A 270 -1.36 5.81 -18.33
CA ASN A 270 -2.10 4.91 -19.21
C ASN A 270 -1.71 3.46 -18.94
N PHE A 271 -2.72 2.61 -18.84
CA PHE A 271 -2.59 1.18 -18.58
C PHE A 271 -3.17 0.40 -19.76
N LEU A 272 -2.35 -0.44 -20.36
CA LEU A 272 -2.72 -1.35 -21.43
C LEU A 272 -2.47 -2.78 -20.98
N LEU A 273 -3.53 -3.58 -20.90
CA LEU A 273 -3.41 -5.03 -20.76
C LEU A 273 -3.88 -5.69 -22.06
N SER A 274 -3.09 -6.62 -22.61
CA SER A 274 -3.45 -7.39 -23.79
C SER A 274 -3.19 -8.88 -23.60
N HIS A 275 -3.90 -9.70 -24.37
CA HIS A 275 -3.72 -11.15 -24.47
C HIS A 275 -3.73 -11.55 -25.94
N LYS A 276 -2.70 -12.28 -26.40
CA LYS A 276 -2.53 -12.65 -27.83
C LYS A 276 -2.67 -11.45 -28.79
N LYS A 277 -2.07 -10.31 -28.42
CA LYS A 277 -2.13 -9.01 -29.13
C LYS A 277 -3.51 -8.33 -29.16
N GLN A 278 -4.56 -8.94 -28.61
CA GLN A 278 -5.86 -8.30 -28.45
C GLN A 278 -5.90 -7.51 -27.15
N SER A 279 -6.35 -6.25 -27.23
CA SER A 279 -6.49 -5.38 -26.05
C SER A 279 -7.61 -5.90 -25.16
N ILE A 280 -7.30 -6.17 -23.89
CA ILE A 280 -8.30 -6.45 -22.85
C ILE A 280 -8.84 -5.11 -22.34
N PHE A 281 -7.95 -4.17 -22.05
CA PHE A 281 -8.30 -2.78 -21.76
C PHE A 281 -7.15 -1.84 -22.09
N ASN A 282 -7.52 -0.58 -22.34
CA ASN A 282 -6.59 0.53 -22.49
C ASN A 282 -7.19 1.75 -21.77
N LEU A 283 -6.84 1.91 -20.49
CA LEU A 283 -7.46 2.88 -19.59
C LEU A 283 -6.48 4.00 -19.22
N LYS A 284 -7.03 5.15 -18.86
CA LYS A 284 -6.27 6.30 -18.35
C LYS A 284 -6.70 6.59 -16.92
N SER A 285 -5.77 7.10 -16.12
CA SER A 285 -6.05 7.60 -14.78
C SER A 285 -5.18 8.82 -14.49
N SER A 286 -5.71 9.75 -13.70
CA SER A 286 -4.98 10.85 -13.08
C SER A 286 -4.75 10.64 -11.58
N ARG A 287 -4.96 9.41 -11.10
CA ARG A 287 -5.05 9.06 -9.68
C ARG A 287 -4.15 7.88 -9.31
N ILE A 288 -3.02 7.77 -10.00
CA ILE A 288 -2.05 6.72 -9.72
C ILE A 288 -1.30 7.11 -8.45
N SER A 289 -1.15 6.15 -7.54
CA SER A 289 -0.18 6.23 -6.44
C SER A 289 1.03 5.41 -6.82
N LEU A 290 2.19 6.02 -6.66
CA LEU A 290 3.47 5.46 -7.07
C LEU A 290 4.47 5.72 -5.96
N GLU A 291 5.11 4.66 -5.49
CA GLU A 291 6.22 4.73 -4.57
C GLU A 291 7.43 4.10 -5.24
N SER A 292 8.58 4.76 -5.17
CA SER A 292 9.81 4.18 -5.71
C SER A 292 11.01 4.56 -4.85
N SER A 293 11.91 3.60 -4.68
CA SER A 293 13.23 3.84 -4.13
C SER A 293 14.27 3.52 -5.20
N LYS A 294 15.43 4.22 -5.21
CA LYS A 294 16.45 4.14 -6.27
C LYS A 294 16.60 2.69 -6.80
N ILE A 295 16.20 2.49 -8.06
CA ILE A 295 16.35 1.25 -8.84
C ILE A 295 17.73 1.25 -9.47
#